data_AF-A0A8X6G5D2-F1
#
_entry.id   AF-A0A8X6G5D2-F1
#
_cell.length_a   1.000
_cell.length_b   1.000
_cell.length_c   1.000
_cell.angle_alpha   90.00
_cell.angle_beta   90.00
_cell.angle_gamma   90.00
#
_symmetry.space_group_name_H-M   'P 1'
#
loop_
_entity.id
_entity.type
_entity.pdbx_description
1 polymer ?
#
loop_
_entity_poly.entity_id
_entity_poly.type
_entity_poly.pdbx_seq_one_letter_code
_entity_poly.pdbx_strand_id
1 'polypeptide(L)'
;MARSVSRKKVTKKRKSVATRKSIKPPLDVMFIHRCLQAHCKKRVDPTASFVLEGALQYLGAEVLEMSYRVAQSRKSSNGKRAGQSVIITAADIKTAVDNDSELKALIRTEKKESSKSPANKPKASP
;
A
#
# COMPACT_ATOMS: atom_id res chain seq x y z
N MET A 1 -41.85 -38.35 -44.01
CA MET A 1 -41.65 -38.01 -42.58
C MET A 1 -40.16 -37.85 -42.32
N ALA A 2 -39.70 -36.64 -42.04
CA ALA A 2 -38.33 -36.39 -41.56
C ALA A 2 -38.36 -35.19 -40.61
N ARG A 3 -38.19 -35.45 -39.31
CA ARG A 3 -38.04 -34.44 -38.26
C ARG A 3 -36.56 -34.06 -38.19
N SER A 4 -36.23 -32.80 -38.44
CA SER A 4 -34.88 -32.27 -38.15
C SER A 4 -34.94 -31.27 -37.00
N VAL A 5 -33.98 -31.44 -36.10
CA VAL A 5 -34.01 -31.04 -34.69
C VAL A 5 -33.59 -29.58 -34.53
N SER A 6 -34.43 -28.78 -33.88
CA SER A 6 -34.11 -27.40 -33.49
C SER A 6 -32.93 -27.38 -32.51
N ARG A 7 -31.77 -26.89 -32.97
CA ARG A 7 -30.62 -26.62 -32.10
C ARG A 7 -30.91 -25.39 -31.25
N LYS A 8 -31.32 -25.59 -29.99
CA LYS A 8 -31.37 -24.53 -28.97
C LYS A 8 -29.97 -23.92 -28.81
N LYS A 9 -29.78 -22.68 -29.25
CA LYS A 9 -28.62 -21.85 -28.89
C LYS A 9 -28.63 -21.68 -27.38
N VAL A 10 -27.70 -22.34 -26.68
CA VAL A 10 -27.44 -22.09 -25.27
C VAL A 10 -26.87 -20.68 -25.15
N THR A 11 -27.74 -19.72 -24.82
CA THR A 11 -27.31 -18.40 -24.39
C THR A 11 -26.56 -18.58 -23.07
N LYS A 12 -25.23 -18.47 -23.13
CA LYS A 12 -24.36 -18.47 -21.96
C LYS A 12 -24.86 -17.35 -21.05
N LYS A 13 -25.57 -17.72 -19.98
CA LYS A 13 -26.07 -16.80 -18.96
C LYS A 13 -24.84 -16.01 -18.48
N ARG A 14 -24.72 -14.75 -18.90
CA ARG A 14 -23.69 -13.83 -18.40
C ARG A 14 -23.94 -13.77 -16.90
N LYS A 15 -23.14 -14.50 -16.11
CA LYS A 15 -23.04 -14.23 -14.69
C LYS A 15 -22.75 -12.75 -14.59
N SER A 16 -23.62 -12.02 -13.89
CA SER A 16 -23.38 -10.63 -13.57
C SER A 16 -21.95 -10.52 -13.06
N VAL A 17 -21.17 -9.60 -13.63
CA VAL A 17 -19.81 -9.26 -13.16
C VAL A 17 -19.98 -8.47 -11.86
N ALA A 18 -20.55 -9.13 -10.86
CA ALA A 18 -20.73 -8.67 -9.49
C ALA A 18 -19.89 -9.54 -8.55
N THR A 19 -18.80 -10.10 -9.07
CA THR A 19 -17.87 -10.94 -8.31
C THR A 19 -16.46 -10.41 -8.54
N ARG A 20 -15.83 -9.99 -7.43
CA ARG A 20 -14.48 -9.42 -7.33
C ARG A 20 -14.38 -7.96 -7.80
N LYS A 21 -14.91 -7.05 -6.98
CA LYS A 21 -14.05 -5.93 -6.56
C LYS A 21 -12.89 -6.55 -5.77
N SER A 22 -11.96 -7.23 -6.45
CA SER A 22 -10.62 -7.38 -5.91
C SER A 22 -10.20 -5.94 -5.67
N ILE A 23 -10.02 -5.58 -4.40
CA ILE A 23 -9.41 -4.32 -4.01
C ILE A 23 -8.19 -4.20 -4.92
N LYS A 24 -8.25 -3.29 -5.89
CA LYS A 24 -7.09 -3.04 -6.72
C LYS A 24 -6.01 -2.63 -5.73
N PRO A 25 -4.82 -3.23 -5.76
CA PRO A 25 -3.73 -2.76 -4.92
C PRO A 25 -3.65 -1.24 -5.09
N PRO A 26 -3.63 -0.47 -4.00
CA PRO A 26 -3.63 0.98 -4.07
C PRO A 26 -2.38 1.51 -4.78
N LEU A 27 -1.34 0.68 -4.86
CA LEU A 27 -0.06 0.97 -5.47
C LEU A 27 0.04 0.32 -6.85
N ASP A 28 0.50 1.10 -7.83
CA ASP A 28 0.74 0.62 -9.19
C ASP A 28 2.07 -0.15 -9.24
N VAL A 29 1.99 -1.46 -9.50
CA VAL A 29 3.16 -2.35 -9.64
C VAL A 29 4.10 -1.87 -10.75
N MET A 30 3.58 -1.25 -11.82
CA MET A 30 4.40 -0.69 -12.90
C MET A 30 5.17 0.53 -12.46
N PHE A 31 4.56 1.38 -11.64
CA PHE A 31 5.25 2.50 -11.01
C PHE A 31 6.40 1.99 -10.12
N ILE A 32 6.13 1.01 -9.26
CA ILE A 32 7.15 0.39 -8.40
C ILE A 32 8.30 -0.20 -9.23
N HIS A 33 7.98 -0.92 -10.31
CA HIS A 33 9.01 -1.49 -11.19
C HIS A 33 9.90 -0.41 -11.82
N ARG A 34 9.32 0.69 -12.30
CA ARG A 34 10.09 1.82 -12.85
C ARG A 34 10.99 2.46 -11.80
N CYS A 35 10.48 2.64 -10.58
CA CYS A 35 11.28 3.14 -9.45
C CYS A 35 12.47 2.23 -9.15
N LEU A 36 12.25 0.90 -9.12
CA LEU A 36 13.32 -0.08 -8.91
C LEU A 36 14.36 -0.01 -10.03
N GLN A 37 13.93 0.01 -11.30
CA GLN A 37 14.85 0.11 -12.44
C GLN A 37 15.70 1.40 -12.41
N ALA A 38 15.14 2.50 -11.93
CA ALA A 38 15.85 3.78 -11.84
C ALA A 38 16.95 3.78 -10.75
N HIS A 39 16.81 3.00 -9.69
CA HIS A 39 17.70 3.03 -8.53
C HIS A 39 18.61 1.78 -8.42
N CYS A 40 18.23 0.66 -9.03
CA CYS A 40 19.03 -0.56 -9.05
C CYS A 40 19.98 -0.56 -10.25
N LYS A 41 21.28 -0.74 -10.01
CA LYS A 41 22.32 -0.78 -11.07
C LYS A 41 22.24 -2.01 -11.99
N LYS A 42 21.50 -3.05 -11.59
CA LYS A 42 21.36 -4.33 -12.30
C LYS A 42 19.93 -4.51 -12.78
N ARG A 43 19.73 -5.46 -13.70
CA ARG A 43 18.40 -5.88 -14.14
C ARG A 43 17.54 -6.27 -12.94
N VAL A 44 16.37 -5.66 -12.84
CA VAL A 44 15.38 -5.94 -11.79
C VAL A 44 14.46 -7.06 -12.27
N ASP A 45 14.28 -8.08 -11.43
CA ASP A 45 13.30 -9.14 -11.67
C ASP A 45 11.88 -8.53 -11.60
N PRO A 46 10.99 -8.78 -12.57
CA PRO A 46 9.59 -8.33 -12.51
C PRO A 46 8.87 -8.75 -11.22
N THR A 47 9.23 -9.90 -10.65
CA THR A 47 8.67 -10.44 -9.39
C THR A 47 9.01 -9.55 -8.19
N ALA A 48 10.16 -8.89 -8.21
CA ALA A 48 10.59 -8.01 -7.12
C ALA A 48 9.60 -6.86 -6.88
N SER A 49 8.96 -6.37 -7.95
CA SER A 49 7.96 -5.31 -7.84
C SER A 49 6.70 -5.77 -7.10
N PHE A 50 6.27 -7.02 -7.30
CA PHE A 50 5.11 -7.58 -6.58
C PHE A 50 5.42 -7.79 -5.10
N VAL A 51 6.63 -8.26 -4.78
CA VAL A 51 7.06 -8.44 -3.39
C VAL A 51 7.13 -7.09 -2.68
N LEU A 52 7.72 -6.07 -3.32
CA LEU A 52 7.80 -4.73 -2.75
C LEU A 52 6.42 -4.09 -2.61
N GLU A 53 5.53 -4.27 -3.58
CA GLU A 53 4.15 -3.78 -3.51
C GLU A 53 3.41 -4.36 -2.30
N GLY A 54 3.45 -5.69 -2.12
CA GLY A 54 2.83 -6.33 -0.97
C GLY A 54 3.41 -5.88 0.36
N ALA A 55 4.74 -5.70 0.44
CA ALA A 55 5.40 -5.19 1.64
C ALA A 55 4.96 -3.75 1.98
N LEU A 56 4.89 -2.87 0.97
CA LEU A 56 4.42 -1.50 1.14
C LEU A 56 2.94 -1.43 1.53
N GLN A 57 2.11 -2.30 0.96
CA GLN A 57 0.69 -2.41 1.31
C GLN A 57 0.52 -2.87 2.76
N TYR A 58 1.29 -3.88 3.19
CA TYR A 58 1.28 -4.37 4.56
C TYR A 58 1.70 -3.28 5.56
N LEU A 59 2.86 -2.64 5.34
CA LEU A 59 3.34 -1.57 6.22
C LEU A 59 2.39 -0.36 6.25
N GLY A 60 1.81 -0.01 5.10
CA GLY A 60 0.80 1.05 5.01
C GLY A 60 -0.45 0.72 5.81
N ALA A 61 -0.92 -0.53 5.76
CA ALA A 61 -2.06 -0.99 6.55
C ALA A 61 -1.78 -0.94 8.05
N GLU A 62 -0.61 -1.43 8.49
CA GLU A 62 -0.22 -1.46 9.90
C GLU A 62 -0.16 -0.04 10.51
N VAL A 63 0.50 0.90 9.81
CA VAL A 63 0.58 2.30 10.25
C VAL A 63 -0.81 2.92 10.32
N LEU A 64 -1.68 2.68 9.34
CA LEU A 64 -3.04 3.22 9.33
C LEU A 64 -3.90 2.63 10.46
N GLU A 65 -3.77 1.34 10.76
CA GLU A 65 -4.50 0.69 11.84
C GLU A 65 -4.11 1.29 13.20
N MET A 66 -2.81 1.40 13.48
CA MET A 66 -2.33 1.98 14.73
C MET A 66 -2.71 3.47 14.85
N SER A 67 -2.60 4.22 13.76
CA SER A 67 -3.01 5.63 13.71
C SER A 67 -4.52 5.80 13.93
N TYR A 68 -5.34 4.89 13.39
CA TYR A 68 -6.77 4.89 13.61
C TYR A 68 -7.14 4.66 15.08
N ARG A 69 -6.47 3.71 15.75
CA ARG A 69 -6.68 3.44 17.18
C ARG A 69 -6.38 4.68 18.03
N VAL A 70 -5.29 5.39 17.73
CA VAL A 70 -4.95 6.67 18.38
C VAL A 70 -6.00 7.76 18.08
N ALA A 71 -6.41 7.91 16.82
CA ALA A 71 -7.40 8.91 16.46
C ALA A 71 -8.77 8.63 17.10
N GLN A 72 -9.13 7.35 17.27
CA GLN A 72 -10.36 6.89 17.92
C GLN A 72 -10.32 7.17 19.43
N SER A 73 -9.20 6.90 20.11
CA SER A 73 -9.05 7.20 21.54
C SER A 73 -9.15 8.70 21.82
N ARG A 74 -8.51 9.54 21.00
CA ARG A 74 -8.64 11.01 21.05
C ARG A 74 -10.08 11.49 20.83
N LYS A 75 -10.82 10.83 19.95
CA LYS A 75 -12.24 11.17 19.74
C LYS A 75 -13.06 10.84 20.98
N SER A 76 -12.81 9.68 21.59
CA SER A 76 -13.49 9.23 22.80
C SER A 76 -13.21 10.15 23.99
N SER A 77 -11.96 10.62 24.14
CA SER A 77 -11.58 11.54 25.22
C SER A 77 -12.23 12.93 25.10
N ASN A 78 -12.59 13.35 23.89
CA ASN A 78 -13.20 14.65 23.62
C ASN A 78 -14.74 14.64 23.68
N GLY A 79 -15.36 13.58 24.17
CA GLY A 79 -16.82 13.48 24.34
C GLY A 79 -17.65 13.51 23.04
N LYS A 80 -17.02 13.31 21.88
CA LYS A 80 -17.69 13.39 20.58
C LYS A 80 -18.50 12.11 20.29
N ARG A 81 -19.78 12.28 19.93
CA ARG A 81 -20.77 11.20 19.74
C ARG A 81 -20.32 10.10 18.76
N ALA A 82 -20.83 8.89 19.02
CA ALA A 82 -20.84 7.78 18.06
C ALA A 82 -21.51 8.22 16.74
N GLY A 83 -20.89 7.94 15.60
CA GLY A 83 -21.40 8.30 14.26
C GLY A 83 -20.57 9.33 13.48
N GLN A 84 -19.75 10.14 14.13
CA GLN A 84 -18.83 11.05 13.42
C GLN A 84 -17.61 10.29 12.85
N SER A 85 -17.21 10.56 11.61
CA SER A 85 -16.01 9.95 11.01
C SER A 85 -14.74 10.29 11.82
N VAL A 86 -13.85 9.30 11.94
CA VAL A 86 -12.53 9.49 12.58
C VAL A 86 -11.57 9.96 11.48
N ILE A 87 -11.00 11.15 11.66
CA ILE A 87 -9.97 11.68 10.76
C ILE A 87 -8.62 11.39 11.40
N ILE A 88 -7.77 10.65 10.69
CA ILE A 88 -6.38 10.42 11.07
C ILE A 88 -5.58 11.67 10.71
N THR A 89 -4.84 12.20 11.68
CA THR A 89 -3.97 13.38 11.52
C THR A 89 -2.50 12.96 11.61
N ALA A 90 -1.59 13.84 11.17
CA ALA A 90 -0.15 13.59 11.28
C ALA A 90 0.32 13.35 12.73
N ALA A 91 -0.33 13.98 13.71
CA ALA A 91 -0.04 13.76 15.13
C ALA A 91 -0.44 12.35 15.59
N ASP A 92 -1.54 11.80 15.06
CA ASP A 92 -1.99 10.43 15.39
C ASP A 92 -0.99 9.41 14.83
N ILE A 93 -0.52 9.63 13.59
CA ILE A 93 0.52 8.80 12.96
C ILE A 93 1.82 8.83 13.75
N LYS A 94 2.28 10.02 14.12
CA LYS A 94 3.51 10.17 14.91
C LYS A 94 3.39 9.44 16.25
N THR A 95 2.27 9.61 16.95
CA THR A 95 2.01 8.95 18.24
C THR A 95 1.94 7.44 18.09
N ALA A 96 1.27 6.94 17.04
CA ALA A 96 1.20 5.52 16.73
C ALA A 96 2.61 4.92 16.51
N VAL A 97 3.43 5.57 15.68
CA VAL A 97 4.82 5.15 15.45
C VAL A 97 5.66 5.20 16.72
N ASP A 98 5.52 6.25 17.55
CA ASP A 98 6.33 6.40 18.77
C ASP A 98 5.97 5.37 19.86
N ASN A 99 4.73 4.87 19.84
CA ASN A 99 4.21 3.88 20.78
C ASN A 99 4.51 2.43 20.34
N ASP A 100 4.61 2.18 19.04
CA ASP A 100 4.92 0.86 18.51
C ASP A 100 6.44 0.63 18.41
N SER A 101 6.97 -0.36 19.13
CA SER A 101 8.41 -0.59 19.19
C SER A 101 9.03 -0.99 17.85
N GLU A 102 8.30 -1.73 17.01
CA GLU A 102 8.79 -2.22 15.72
C GLU A 102 8.81 -1.10 14.68
N LEU A 103 7.71 -0.36 14.54
CA LEU A 103 7.61 0.81 13.66
C LEU A 103 8.62 1.90 14.06
N LYS A 104 8.81 2.11 15.37
CA LYS A 104 9.81 3.04 15.90
C LYS A 104 11.22 2.61 15.55
N ALA A 105 11.53 1.32 15.66
CA ALA A 105 12.84 0.79 15.30
C ALA A 105 13.09 0.93 13.79
N LEU A 106 12.09 0.61 12.96
CA LEU A 106 12.16 0.73 11.50
C LEU A 106 12.48 2.18 11.09
N ILE A 107 11.72 3.17 11.60
CA ILE A 107 11.90 4.59 11.25
C ILE A 107 13.18 5.19 11.86
N ARG A 108 13.64 4.70 13.02
CA ARG A 108 14.92 5.15 13.60
C ARG A 108 16.12 4.67 12.81
N THR A 109 16.02 3.50 12.18
CA THR A 109 17.08 2.95 11.32
C THR A 109 17.31 3.86 10.11
N GLU A 110 16.24 4.35 9.47
CA GLU A 110 16.29 5.36 8.40
C GLU A 110 17.05 6.64 8.80
N LYS A 111 16.83 7.17 10.02
CA LYS A 111 17.53 8.39 10.49
C LYS A 111 19.03 8.18 10.69
N LYS A 112 19.46 6.96 11.02
CA LYS A 112 20.87 6.63 11.20
C LYS A 112 21.59 6.36 9.87
N GLU A 113 20.89 5.86 8.85
CA GLU A 113 21.48 5.61 7.53
C GLU A 113 21.53 6.87 6.65
N SER A 114 20.50 7.71 6.69
CA SER A 114 20.47 9.00 5.98
C SER A 114 21.58 9.97 6.42
N SER A 115 22.07 9.84 7.66
CA SER A 115 23.20 10.61 8.19
C SER A 115 24.59 10.02 7.85
N LYS A 116 24.66 8.84 7.21
CA LYS A 116 25.90 8.17 6.83
C LYS A 116 26.22 8.19 5.33
N SER A 117 25.33 8.70 4.47
CA SER A 117 25.62 8.83 3.03
C SER A 117 26.63 9.96 2.77
N PRO A 118 27.80 9.70 2.14
CA PRO A 118 28.73 10.75 1.80
C PRO A 118 28.14 11.62 0.69
N ALA A 119 28.07 12.93 0.93
CA ALA A 119 27.71 13.92 -0.06
C ALA A 119 28.61 13.76 -1.30
N ASN A 120 28.03 13.27 -2.39
CA ASN A 120 28.71 13.13 -3.67
C ASN A 120 28.88 14.55 -4.24
N LYS A 121 29.99 15.22 -3.89
CA LYS A 121 30.35 16.52 -4.49
C LYS A 121 30.62 16.28 -5.98
N PRO A 122 30.01 17.07 -6.89
CA PRO A 122 30.37 16.98 -8.29
C PRO A 122 31.84 17.37 -8.45
N LYS A 123 32.63 16.44 -9.00
CA LYS A 123 33.99 16.69 -9.45
C LYS A 123 33.88 17.74 -10.56
N ALA A 124 34.38 18.95 -10.31
CA ALA A 124 34.62 19.91 -11.38
C ALA A 124 35.65 19.28 -12.32
N SER A 125 35.25 19.08 -13.57
CA SER A 125 36.16 18.66 -14.64
C SER A 125 37.09 19.82 -14.99
N PRO A 126 38.36 19.54 -15.36
CA PRO A 126 39.34 20.54 -15.77
C PRO A 126 38.98 21.24 -17.09
#